data_AF-A0A6M3M4M9-F1
#
_entry.id   AF-A0A6M3M4M9-F1
#
_cell.length_a   1.000
_cell.length_b   1.000
_cell.length_c   1.000
_cell.angle_alpha   90.00
_cell.angle_beta   90.00
_cell.angle_gamma   90.00
#
_symmetry.space_group_name_H-M   'P 1'
#
loop_
_entity.id
_entity.type
_entity.pdbx_description
1 polymer ?
#
loop_
_entity_poly.entity_id
_entity_poly.type
_entity_poly.pdbx_seq_one_letter_code
_entity_poly.pdbx_strand_id
1 'polypeptide(L)'
;MAVPKTFNLDRIVDITVEVSALSAPRATFNELLILGSSEVIDPDDRILTFEAADDMLDEGFSLTDPEYIAAQIYFAQNPAPRILWVGRQDLTASPAESCLEALVECRKEGYEWYFCVALAAENDDHEEIALWVESATPSTVYG
;
A
#
# COMPACT_ATOMS: atom_id res chain seq x y z
N MET A 1 37.45 -62.84 -21.00
CA MET A 1 36.56 -61.95 -21.75
C MET A 1 35.71 -61.22 -20.72
N ALA A 2 36.08 -59.98 -20.35
CA ALA A 2 35.41 -59.23 -19.29
C ALA A 2 34.19 -58.50 -19.89
N VAL A 3 33.02 -58.71 -19.29
CA VAL A 3 31.77 -58.06 -19.71
C VAL A 3 31.87 -56.57 -19.36
N PRO A 4 31.67 -55.64 -20.32
CA PRO A 4 31.74 -54.22 -20.02
C PRO A 4 30.56 -53.81 -19.11
N LYS A 5 30.89 -53.08 -18.05
CA LYS A 5 29.93 -52.61 -17.04
C LYS A 5 29.14 -51.44 -17.63
N THR A 6 27.91 -51.70 -18.08
CA THR A 6 26.99 -50.66 -18.57
C THR A 6 26.57 -49.77 -17.41
N PHE A 7 26.87 -48.48 -17.52
CA PHE A 7 26.37 -47.44 -16.62
C PHE A 7 24.98 -47.06 -17.11
N ASN A 8 23.94 -47.38 -16.33
CA ASN A 8 22.57 -46.98 -16.65
C ASN A 8 22.50 -45.44 -16.68
N LEU A 9 22.03 -44.90 -17.80
CA LEU A 9 21.89 -43.45 -18.05
C LEU A 9 20.49 -42.93 -17.68
N ASP A 10 19.78 -43.60 -16.78
CA ASP A 10 18.55 -43.09 -16.16
C ASP A 10 18.89 -42.15 -15.00
N ARG A 11 19.60 -41.06 -15.30
CA ARG A 11 19.69 -39.92 -14.37
C ARG A 11 18.51 -38.99 -14.66
N ILE A 12 17.32 -39.47 -14.35
CA ILE A 12 16.13 -38.62 -14.27
C ILE A 12 16.38 -37.69 -13.08
N VAL A 13 16.76 -36.44 -13.36
CA VAL A 13 16.80 -35.40 -12.35
C VAL A 13 15.35 -34.98 -12.14
N ASP A 14 14.76 -35.44 -11.04
CA ASP A 14 13.45 -35.00 -10.61
C ASP A 14 13.58 -33.58 -10.05
N ILE A 15 13.25 -32.60 -10.88
CA ILE A 15 13.23 -31.20 -10.49
C ILE A 15 11.83 -30.94 -9.95
N THR A 16 11.64 -31.23 -8.66
CA THR A 16 10.47 -30.72 -7.96
C THR A 16 10.67 -29.22 -7.76
N VAL A 17 10.12 -28.42 -8.66
CA VAL A 17 10.00 -26.97 -8.47
C VAL A 17 8.89 -26.74 -7.46
N GLU A 18 9.26 -26.66 -6.18
CA GLU A 18 8.38 -26.08 -5.18
C GLU A 18 8.27 -24.59 -5.47
N VAL A 19 7.24 -24.21 -6.22
CA VAL A 19 6.71 -22.85 -6.13
C VAL A 19 6.08 -22.74 -4.74
N SER A 20 6.89 -22.44 -3.72
CA SER A 20 6.34 -21.87 -2.49
C SER A 20 5.48 -20.70 -2.94
N ALA A 21 4.18 -20.73 -2.65
CA ALA A 21 3.26 -19.66 -3.00
C ALA A 21 3.81 -18.37 -2.36
N LEU A 22 4.53 -17.59 -3.17
CA LEU A 22 5.14 -16.36 -2.71
C LEU A 22 3.98 -15.37 -2.59
N SER A 23 3.72 -14.97 -1.35
CA SER A 23 2.69 -14.04 -0.93
C SER A 23 1.26 -14.56 -1.02
N ALA A 24 0.53 -14.39 0.08
CA ALA A 24 -0.92 -14.35 0.05
C ALA A 24 -1.33 -13.42 -1.12
N PRO A 25 -2.17 -13.87 -2.07
CA PRO A 25 -2.75 -12.95 -3.03
C PRO A 25 -3.36 -11.83 -2.20
N ARG A 26 -2.91 -10.58 -2.41
CA ARG A 26 -3.57 -9.42 -1.82
C ARG A 26 -5.06 -9.59 -2.08
N ALA A 27 -5.86 -9.57 -1.03
CA ALA A 27 -7.28 -9.90 -1.16
C ALA A 27 -8.04 -8.84 -1.98
N THR A 28 -7.44 -7.67 -2.23
CA THR A 28 -8.21 -6.50 -2.68
C THR A 28 -7.37 -5.58 -3.56
N PHE A 29 -7.77 -5.43 -4.83
CA PHE A 29 -7.14 -4.52 -5.82
C PHE A 29 -7.79 -3.14 -5.85
N ASN A 30 -8.84 -2.95 -5.05
CA ASN A 30 -9.72 -1.78 -5.11
C ASN A 30 -9.66 -0.93 -3.83
N GLU A 31 -8.60 -1.07 -3.04
CA GLU A 31 -8.36 -0.29 -1.82
C GLU A 31 -7.39 0.86 -2.10
N LEU A 32 -7.77 2.05 -1.67
CA LEU A 32 -7.00 3.29 -1.78
C LEU A 32 -6.47 3.69 -0.41
N LEU A 33 -5.23 4.16 -0.37
CA LEU A 33 -4.63 4.92 0.72
C LEU A 33 -4.61 6.41 0.37
N ILE A 34 -5.21 7.23 1.21
CA ILE A 34 -5.14 8.69 1.14
C ILE A 34 -4.19 9.16 2.23
N LEU A 35 -3.10 9.82 1.87
CA LEU A 35 -2.16 10.42 2.81
C LEU A 35 -2.55 11.89 3.03
N GLY A 36 -2.80 12.23 4.30
CA GLY A 36 -3.17 13.56 4.76
C GLY A 36 -2.30 14.07 5.89
N SER A 37 -2.34 15.37 6.17
CA SER A 37 -1.54 16.02 7.23
C SER A 37 -2.36 16.37 8.47
N SER A 38 -3.63 15.96 8.53
CA SER A 38 -4.50 16.21 9.67
C SER A 38 -3.99 15.56 10.97
N GLU A 39 -4.11 16.28 12.08
CA GLU A 39 -3.70 15.85 13.43
C GLU A 39 -4.73 14.95 14.12
N VAL A 40 -5.81 14.59 13.41
CA VAL A 40 -6.89 13.73 13.93
C VAL A 40 -6.39 12.31 14.21
N ILE A 41 -5.45 11.82 13.41
CA ILE A 41 -4.87 10.48 13.55
C ILE A 41 -3.69 10.54 14.53
N ASP A 42 -3.68 9.69 15.55
CA ASP A 42 -2.57 9.58 16.49
C ASP A 42 -1.28 9.13 15.75
N PRO A 43 -0.09 9.64 16.12
CA PRO A 43 1.16 9.27 15.45
C PRO A 43 1.58 7.81 15.69
N ASP A 44 0.94 7.11 16.63
CA ASP A 44 1.17 5.70 16.95
C ASP A 44 0.34 4.75 16.06
N ASP A 45 -0.78 5.24 15.51
CA ASP A 45 -1.70 4.51 14.62
C ASP A 45 -1.67 5.23 13.26
N ARG A 46 -0.61 5.04 12.46
CA ARG A 46 -0.36 5.87 11.27
C ARG A 46 -1.38 5.66 10.17
N ILE A 47 -2.19 4.60 10.25
CA ILE A 47 -3.23 4.26 9.28
C ILE A 47 -4.56 3.95 9.96
N LEU A 48 -5.64 4.55 9.47
CA LEU A 48 -7.00 4.20 9.85
C LEU A 48 -7.76 3.68 8.63
N THR A 49 -8.68 2.76 8.87
CA THR A 49 -9.56 2.22 7.82
C THR A 49 -10.98 2.67 8.04
N PHE A 50 -11.63 3.06 6.94
CA PHE A 50 -12.99 3.57 6.92
C PHE A 50 -13.82 2.80 5.89
N GLU A 51 -15.07 2.49 6.23
CA GLU A 51 -16.02 1.84 5.32
C GLU A 51 -17.01 2.83 4.70
N ALA A 52 -17.17 4.02 5.29
CA ALA A 52 -17.91 5.13 4.72
C ALA A 52 -17.28 6.49 5.08
N ALA A 53 -17.64 7.52 4.32
CA ALA A 53 -17.19 8.89 4.61
C ALA A 53 -17.75 9.42 5.94
N ASP A 54 -18.94 8.99 6.36
CA ASP A 54 -19.56 9.45 7.61
C ASP A 54 -18.74 9.02 8.85
N ASP A 55 -18.11 7.83 8.82
CA ASP A 55 -17.25 7.34 9.91
C ASP A 55 -16.04 8.27 10.15
N MET A 56 -15.56 8.97 9.12
CA MET A 56 -14.49 9.96 9.30
C MET A 56 -14.93 11.17 10.12
N LEU A 57 -16.21 11.56 10.05
CA LEU A 57 -16.73 12.66 10.87
C LEU A 57 -16.80 12.28 12.35
N ASP A 58 -17.16 11.02 12.64
CA ASP A 58 -17.17 10.48 14.01
C ASP A 58 -15.76 10.39 14.60
N GLU A 59 -14.76 10.05 13.79
CA GLU A 59 -13.35 10.05 14.21
C GLU A 59 -12.74 11.45 14.39
N GLY A 60 -13.46 12.52 14.03
CA GLY A 60 -13.05 13.90 14.29
C GLY A 60 -12.49 14.66 13.09
N PHE A 61 -12.58 14.11 11.87
CA PHE A 61 -12.31 14.87 10.66
C PHE A 61 -13.41 15.91 10.42
N SER A 62 -13.01 17.08 9.94
CA SER A 62 -13.91 18.16 9.55
C SER A 62 -14.31 18.04 8.08
N LEU A 63 -15.49 18.56 7.74
CA LEU A 63 -16.00 18.62 6.36
C LEU A 63 -15.11 19.43 5.41
N THR A 64 -14.21 20.27 5.95
CA THR A 64 -13.27 21.10 5.20
C THR A 64 -11.91 20.46 5.00
N ASP A 65 -11.64 19.34 5.66
CA ASP A 65 -10.35 18.68 5.58
C ASP A 65 -10.18 18.02 4.19
N PRO A 66 -9.00 18.17 3.56
CA PRO A 66 -8.75 17.61 2.24
C PRO A 66 -8.91 16.07 2.22
N GLU A 67 -8.64 15.40 3.35
CA GLU A 67 -8.84 13.96 3.54
C GLU A 67 -10.31 13.57 3.42
N TYR A 68 -11.21 14.33 4.05
CA TYR A 68 -12.65 14.08 3.99
C TYR A 68 -13.21 14.31 2.58
N ILE A 69 -12.77 15.38 1.91
CA ILE A 69 -13.18 15.68 0.52
C ILE A 69 -12.73 14.55 -0.42
N ALA A 70 -11.49 14.07 -0.27
CA ALA A 70 -10.96 12.97 -1.07
C ALA A 70 -11.70 11.65 -0.80
N ALA A 71 -12.03 11.37 0.47
CA ALA A 71 -12.84 10.23 0.84
C ALA A 71 -14.25 10.29 0.23
N GLN A 72 -14.90 11.45 0.23
CA GLN A 72 -16.20 11.63 -0.43
C GLN A 72 -16.13 11.31 -1.93
N ILE A 73 -15.09 11.77 -2.63
CA ILE A 73 -14.90 11.47 -4.05
C ILE A 73 -14.67 9.96 -4.26
N TYR A 74 -13.90 9.33 -3.37
CA TYR A 74 -13.62 7.90 -3.43
C TYR A 74 -14.89 7.05 -3.25
N PHE A 75 -15.71 7.32 -2.23
CA PHE A 75 -16.96 6.61 -2.00
C PHE A 75 -18.07 6.95 -2.99
N ALA A 76 -17.96 8.08 -3.72
CA ALA A 76 -18.90 8.46 -4.77
C ALA A 76 -18.72 7.66 -6.09
N GLN A 77 -17.72 6.79 -6.17
CA GLN A 77 -17.53 5.92 -7.35
C GLN A 77 -18.64 4.85 -7.45
N ASN A 78 -18.88 4.35 -8.67
CA ASN A 78 -19.85 3.29 -8.90
C ASN A 78 -19.20 2.13 -9.68
N PRO A 79 -19.04 0.93 -9.08
CA PRO A 79 -19.48 0.53 -7.75
C PRO A 79 -18.70 1.21 -6.63
N ALA A 80 -19.37 1.49 -5.51
CA ALA A 80 -18.73 2.13 -4.36
C ALA A 80 -17.66 1.19 -3.75
N PRO A 81 -16.46 1.70 -3.48
CA PRO A 81 -15.43 0.94 -2.79
C PRO A 81 -15.87 0.61 -1.35
N ARG A 82 -15.34 -0.49 -0.81
CA ARG A 82 -15.74 -1.00 0.52
C ARG A 82 -14.84 -0.49 1.65
N ILE A 83 -13.55 -0.30 1.38
CA ILE A 83 -12.57 0.11 2.39
C ILE A 83 -11.73 1.25 1.80
N LEU A 84 -11.58 2.31 2.59
CA LEU A 84 -10.64 3.39 2.38
C LEU A 84 -9.60 3.35 3.50
N TRP A 85 -8.34 3.48 3.15
CA TRP A 85 -7.25 3.68 4.10
C TRP A 85 -6.89 5.16 4.14
N VAL A 86 -6.73 5.73 5.33
CA VAL A 86 -6.28 7.11 5.51
C VAL A 86 -5.01 7.06 6.37
N GLY A 87 -3.92 7.57 5.81
CA GLY A 87 -2.63 7.64 6.47
C GLY A 87 -2.28 9.06 6.88
N ARG A 88 -1.53 9.21 7.97
CA ARG A 88 -1.05 10.51 8.46
C ARG A 88 0.41 10.76 8.09
N GLN A 89 0.63 11.91 7.46
CA GLN A 89 1.93 12.55 7.32
C GLN A 89 2.17 13.47 8.52
N ASP A 90 3.21 13.18 9.30
CA ASP A 90 3.53 14.01 10.47
C ASP A 90 4.42 15.19 10.08
N LEU A 91 3.79 16.34 9.78
CA LEU A 91 4.49 17.60 9.51
C LEU A 91 5.01 18.30 10.78
N THR A 92 4.66 17.78 11.97
CA THR A 92 5.09 18.36 13.26
C THR A 92 6.41 17.78 13.76
N ALA A 93 6.84 16.66 13.19
CA ALA A 93 8.17 16.10 13.38
C ALA A 93 9.28 17.10 12.99
N SER A 94 10.45 16.99 13.61
CA SER A 94 11.64 17.78 13.26
C SER A 94 12.81 16.83 12.95
N PRO A 95 13.19 16.68 11.66
CA PRO A 95 12.65 17.35 10.47
C PRO A 95 11.21 16.91 10.14
N ALA A 96 10.47 17.77 9.43
CA ALA A 96 9.13 17.42 8.94
C ALA A 96 9.23 16.19 8.03
N GLU A 97 8.32 15.23 8.23
CA GLU A 97 8.35 13.97 7.51
C GLU A 97 8.01 14.20 6.02
N SER A 98 8.87 13.73 5.12
CA SER A 98 8.59 13.78 3.69
C SER A 98 7.43 12.85 3.33
N CYS A 99 6.69 13.18 2.28
CA CYS A 99 5.53 12.37 1.84
C CYS A 99 5.92 10.90 1.59
N LEU A 100 7.13 10.68 1.07
CA LEU A 100 7.69 9.34 0.84
C LEU A 100 7.95 8.59 2.15
N GLU A 101 8.49 9.26 3.17
CA GLU A 101 8.76 8.62 4.48
C GLU A 101 7.45 8.21 5.14
N ALA A 102 6.47 9.11 5.16
CA ALA A 102 5.13 8.82 5.68
C ALA A 102 4.50 7.61 4.98
N LEU A 103 4.64 7.53 3.65
CA LEU A 103 4.09 6.45 2.84
C LEU A 103 4.83 5.11 3.07
N VAL A 104 6.14 5.15 3.32
CA VAL A 104 6.94 3.98 3.71
C VAL A 104 6.56 3.49 5.12
N GLU A 105 6.32 4.38 6.07
CA GLU A 105 5.86 4.00 7.42
C GLU A 105 4.43 3.44 7.37
N CYS A 106 3.51 4.10 6.65
CA CYS A 106 2.16 3.58 6.38
C CYS A 106 2.21 2.17 5.77
N ARG A 107 3.23 1.88 4.96
CA ARG A 107 3.45 0.56 4.36
C ARG A 107 3.89 -0.51 5.36
N LYS A 108 4.56 -0.13 6.45
CA LYS A 108 4.95 -1.08 7.51
C LYS A 108 3.76 -1.49 8.36
N GLU A 109 2.85 -0.56 8.62
CA GLU A 109 1.64 -0.84 9.40
C GLU A 109 0.56 -1.54 8.58
N GLY A 110 0.41 -1.17 7.30
CA GLY A 110 -0.59 -1.76 6.42
C GLY A 110 -0.06 -1.91 5.01
N TYR A 111 -0.17 -3.11 4.45
CA TYR A 111 0.30 -3.42 3.11
C TYR A 111 -0.81 -3.99 2.22
N GLU A 112 -2.08 -3.78 2.53
CA GLU A 112 -3.19 -4.35 1.75
C GLU A 112 -3.65 -3.40 0.62
N TRP A 113 -3.52 -2.09 0.81
CA TRP A 113 -3.93 -1.05 -0.16
C TRP A 113 -3.17 -1.09 -1.50
N TYR A 114 -3.90 -0.99 -2.61
CA TYR A 114 -3.34 -1.07 -3.97
C TYR A 114 -3.00 0.29 -4.57
N PHE A 115 -3.84 1.30 -4.34
CA PHE A 115 -3.59 2.68 -4.76
C PHE A 115 -3.14 3.55 -3.58
N CYS A 116 -2.30 4.54 -3.84
CA CYS A 116 -1.99 5.60 -2.88
C CYS A 116 -2.05 6.98 -3.54
N VAL A 117 -2.54 7.97 -2.81
CA VAL A 117 -2.61 9.37 -3.21
C VAL A 117 -2.13 10.22 -2.04
N ALA A 118 -1.20 11.14 -2.30
CA ALA A 118 -0.73 12.11 -1.30
C ALA A 118 -1.35 13.48 -1.55
N LEU A 119 -2.15 13.97 -0.60
CA LEU A 119 -2.90 15.23 -0.76
C LEU A 119 -2.03 16.49 -0.62
N ALA A 120 -0.93 16.39 0.13
CA ALA A 120 -0.04 17.51 0.42
C ALA A 120 1.25 17.51 -0.43
N ALA A 121 1.40 16.55 -1.36
CA ALA A 121 2.62 16.39 -2.12
C ALA A 121 2.79 17.50 -3.18
N GLU A 122 4.00 18.06 -3.28
CA GLU A 122 4.39 18.97 -4.35
C GLU A 122 4.88 18.19 -5.59
N ASN A 123 5.16 18.88 -6.70
CA ASN A 123 5.55 18.20 -7.95
C ASN A 123 6.81 17.32 -7.80
N ASP A 124 7.76 17.74 -6.95
CA ASP A 124 8.99 17.00 -6.68
C ASP A 124 8.69 15.72 -5.87
N ASP A 125 7.80 15.81 -4.87
CA ASP A 125 7.33 14.65 -4.09
C ASP A 125 6.62 13.61 -4.96
N HIS A 126 5.83 14.05 -5.95
CA HIS A 126 5.14 13.13 -6.86
C HIS A 126 6.14 12.27 -7.67
N GLU A 127 7.26 12.85 -8.10
CA GLU A 127 8.29 12.12 -8.83
C GLU A 127 9.00 11.10 -7.93
N GLU A 128 9.29 11.48 -6.68
CA GLU A 128 9.90 10.57 -5.70
C GLU A 128 8.96 9.42 -5.31
N ILE A 129 7.69 9.70 -5.06
CA ILE A 129 6.70 8.67 -4.72
C ILE A 129 6.49 7.73 -5.91
N ALA A 130 6.39 8.26 -7.14
CA ALA A 130 6.25 7.44 -8.34
C ALA A 130 7.45 6.50 -8.51
N LEU A 131 8.67 7.01 -8.32
CA LEU A 131 9.89 6.19 -8.39
C LEU A 131 9.89 5.08 -7.33
N TRP A 132 9.47 5.41 -6.11
CA TRP A 132 9.37 4.43 -5.02
C TRP A 132 8.32 3.36 -5.34
N VAL A 133 7.13 3.75 -5.79
CA VAL A 133 6.01 2.85 -6.09
C VAL A 133 6.37 1.84 -7.18
N GLU A 134 7.10 2.23 -8.22
CA GLU A 134 7.57 1.33 -9.28
C GLU A 134 8.57 0.27 -8.77
N SER A 135 9.28 0.57 -7.67
CA SER A 135 10.21 -0.36 -7.02
C SER A 135 9.60 -1.14 -5.85
N ALA A 136 8.42 -0.72 -5.37
CA ALA A 136 7.81 -1.26 -4.17
C ALA A 136 7.20 -2.66 -4.41
N THR A 137 7.47 -3.58 -3.50
CA THR A 137 6.85 -4.92 -3.48
C THR A 137 6.03 -5.07 -2.20
N PRO A 138 4.75 -5.50 -2.25
CA PRO A 138 3.91 -5.81 -3.42
C PRO A 138 3.50 -4.61 -4.29
N SER A 139 3.19 -4.88 -5.56
CA SER A 139 2.85 -3.85 -6.56
C SER A 139 1.75 -2.92 -6.07
N THR A 140 2.01 -1.63 -6.21
CA THR A 140 1.20 -0.52 -5.75
C THR A 140 1.12 0.49 -6.90
N VAL A 141 0.08 1.32 -6.97
CA VAL A 141 -0.05 2.36 -7.99
C VAL A 141 -0.20 3.72 -7.32
N TYR A 142 0.49 4.72 -7.85
CA TYR A 142 0.38 6.12 -7.44
C TYR A 142 -0.48 6.89 -8.44
N GLY A 143 -1.32 7.80 -7.97
CA GLY A 143 -2.25 8.57 -8.80
C GLY A 143 -2.42 10.02 -8.36
#